data_AF-A0A1B0C9U6-F1
#
_entry.id   AF-A0A1B0C9U6-F1
#
_cell.length_a   1.000
_cell.length_b   1.000
_cell.length_c   1.000
_cell.angle_alpha   90.00
_cell.angle_beta   90.00
_cell.angle_gamma   90.00
#
_symmetry.space_group_name_H-M   'P 1'
#
loop_
_entity.id
_entity.type
_entity.pdbx_description
1 polymer ?
#
loop_
_entity_poly.entity_id
_entity_poly.type
_entity_poly.pdbx_seq_one_letter_code
_entity_poly.pdbx_strand_id
1 'polypeptide(L)'
;MLPVSTRIISSCCRVCGDRSSGKHYSVFTCDGCSCFFKRSVRKSALYACIAGKGNCVIDKARRNWCPYCRLQRCFSAGMNVAAVQEERGPRRPKKLTGNLPSEKRRNTTKINHQQLPPFPSSPLEQQITLHYQIMVQILIACIKQARCNEDFRHLDSHLQSSILQVVWPECFILRASHWSIDIRSIIESCHDLKVAVDSFNVKADLVELNLLETLILCRREFSTNNEETLQLELISDRALLALGRYTIQKEGQWQRFGKLIICLRGLAFYTNGLKSIFRHIIGDIIEEGRSLQRAETVA
;
A
#
# COMPACT_ATOMS: atom_id res chain seq x y z
N MET A 1 33.64 -51.43 22.69
CA MET A 1 32.37 -50.79 22.28
C MET A 1 31.92 -49.84 23.39
N LEU A 2 31.95 -48.54 23.14
CA LEU A 2 31.32 -47.49 23.95
C LEU A 2 30.68 -46.47 23.00
N PRO A 3 29.55 -45.84 23.39
CA PRO A 3 28.46 -45.55 22.47
C PRO A 3 28.70 -44.29 21.64
N VAL A 4 28.26 -44.34 20.39
CA VAL A 4 28.12 -43.19 19.50
C VAL A 4 27.08 -42.25 20.13
N SER A 5 27.56 -41.23 20.84
CA SER A 5 26.72 -40.13 21.31
C SER A 5 26.27 -39.33 20.09
N THR A 6 25.11 -39.70 19.55
CA THR A 6 24.35 -38.91 18.57
C THR A 6 24.13 -37.53 19.17
N ARG A 7 24.99 -36.55 18.82
CA ARG A 7 24.73 -35.14 19.13
C ARG A 7 23.46 -34.75 18.40
N ILE A 8 22.32 -34.85 19.07
CA ILE A 8 21.11 -34.14 18.67
C ILE A 8 21.46 -32.67 18.83
N ILE A 9 21.98 -32.06 17.78
CA ILE A 9 22.07 -30.61 17.67
C ILE A 9 20.62 -30.14 17.66
N SER A 10 20.09 -29.81 18.84
CA SER A 10 18.84 -29.08 18.99
C SER A 10 19.06 -27.71 18.36
N SER A 11 18.87 -27.63 17.05
CA SER A 11 19.07 -26.42 16.28
C SER A 11 18.09 -25.35 16.74
N CYS A 12 18.60 -24.14 17.00
CA CYS A 12 17.77 -22.98 17.31
C CYS A 12 17.20 -22.40 16.01
N CYS A 13 16.00 -21.84 16.08
CA CYS A 13 15.39 -21.10 15.00
C CYS A 13 16.23 -19.88 14.66
N ARG A 14 16.72 -19.79 13.42
CA ARG A 14 17.55 -18.66 12.94
C ARG A 14 16.84 -17.31 12.93
N VAL A 15 15.52 -17.29 13.09
CA VAL A 15 14.70 -16.08 13.12
C VAL A 15 14.47 -15.56 14.54
N CYS A 16 13.96 -16.39 15.46
CA CYS A 16 13.53 -15.94 16.80
C CYS A 16 14.23 -16.66 17.96
N GLY A 17 15.18 -17.55 17.69
CA GLY A 17 15.92 -18.28 18.72
C GLY A 17 15.17 -19.44 19.40
N ASP A 18 13.87 -19.59 19.16
CA ASP A 18 13.05 -20.71 19.68
C ASP A 18 13.55 -22.08 19.17
N ARG A 19 13.09 -23.18 19.78
CA ARG A 19 13.47 -24.54 19.35
C ARG A 19 13.06 -24.77 17.89
N SER A 20 14.01 -25.16 17.03
CA SER A 20 13.71 -25.49 15.64
C SER A 20 13.01 -26.85 15.55
N SER A 21 12.02 -26.92 14.67
CA SER A 21 11.33 -28.13 14.25
C SER A 21 12.01 -28.81 13.05
N GLY A 22 13.10 -28.23 12.52
CA GLY A 22 13.80 -28.68 11.32
C GLY A 22 13.98 -27.57 10.28
N LYS A 23 14.44 -27.96 9.08
CA LYS A 23 14.60 -27.04 7.95
C LYS A 23 13.24 -26.77 7.29
N HIS A 24 12.85 -25.51 7.25
CA HIS A 24 11.71 -25.01 6.48
C HIS A 24 12.19 -23.91 5.55
N TYR A 25 11.83 -23.99 4.26
CA TYR A 25 12.27 -23.01 3.26
C TYR A 25 13.79 -22.82 3.25
N SER A 26 14.53 -23.94 3.29
CA SER A 26 16.01 -24.00 3.32
C SER A 26 16.69 -23.56 4.63
N VAL A 27 15.95 -23.14 5.66
CA VAL A 27 16.52 -22.61 6.92
C VAL A 27 15.96 -23.34 8.14
N PHE A 28 16.80 -23.59 9.14
CA PHE A 28 16.34 -24.10 10.45
C PHE A 28 15.46 -23.06 11.16
N THR A 29 14.17 -23.35 11.26
CA THR A 29 13.19 -22.47 11.90
C THR A 29 12.25 -23.25 12.82
N CYS A 30 11.53 -22.54 13.69
CA CYS A 30 10.41 -23.10 14.43
C CYS A 30 9.15 -23.04 13.56
N ASP A 31 8.13 -23.84 13.90
CA ASP A 31 6.85 -23.86 13.18
C ASP A 31 6.20 -22.48 13.12
N GLY A 32 6.34 -21.67 14.17
CA GLY A 32 5.80 -20.31 14.22
C GLY A 32 6.39 -19.40 13.13
N CYS A 33 7.71 -19.44 12.91
CA CYS A 33 8.35 -18.63 11.86
C CYS A 33 8.16 -19.23 10.46
N SER A 34 8.11 -20.55 10.33
CA SER A 34 7.77 -21.24 9.08
C SER A 34 6.36 -20.85 8.59
N CYS A 35 5.35 -21.00 9.45
CA CYS A 35 3.97 -20.64 9.13
C CYS A 35 3.79 -19.13 8.90
N PHE A 36 4.50 -18.30 9.66
CA PHE A 36 4.50 -16.86 9.43
C PHE A 36 5.05 -16.54 8.04
N PHE A 37 6.25 -17.01 7.69
CA PHE A 37 6.88 -16.79 6.38
C PHE A 37 5.99 -17.25 5.23
N LYS A 38 5.42 -18.47 5.32
CA LYS A 38 4.48 -19.01 4.33
C LYS A 38 3.29 -18.09 4.08
N ARG A 39 2.63 -17.62 5.16
CA ARG A 39 1.45 -16.74 5.05
C ARG A 39 1.83 -15.39 4.48
N SER A 40 2.96 -14.85 4.90
CA SER A 40 3.45 -13.55 4.43
C SER A 40 3.82 -13.58 2.96
N VAL A 41 4.50 -14.63 2.50
CA VAL A 41 4.81 -14.80 1.07
C VAL A 41 3.56 -15.02 0.24
N ARG A 42 2.64 -15.90 0.64
CA ARG A 42 1.42 -16.19 -0.14
C ARG A 42 0.49 -15.02 -0.31
N LYS A 43 0.34 -14.21 0.75
CA LYS A 43 -0.53 -13.05 0.72
C LYS A 43 0.19 -11.81 0.22
N SER A 44 1.44 -11.93 -0.23
CA SER A 44 2.32 -10.78 -0.52
C SER A 44 2.24 -9.73 0.59
N ALA A 45 2.26 -10.18 1.85
CA ALA A 45 1.90 -9.37 3.01
C ALA A 45 2.92 -8.25 3.22
N LEU A 46 2.42 -7.02 3.20
CA LEU A 46 3.18 -5.82 3.48
C LEU A 46 3.00 -5.44 4.95
N TYR A 47 4.07 -5.47 5.72
CA TYR A 47 4.07 -5.06 7.12
C TYR A 47 4.85 -3.75 7.28
N ALA A 48 4.45 -2.89 8.21
CA ALA A 48 5.22 -1.72 8.64
C ALA A 48 5.91 -2.00 9.99
N CYS A 49 7.08 -1.39 10.21
CA CYS A 49 7.76 -1.48 11.50
C CYS A 49 7.00 -0.69 12.56
N ILE A 50 6.61 -1.33 13.67
CA ILE A 50 5.90 -0.64 14.76
C ILE A 50 6.75 0.49 15.36
N ALA A 51 8.06 0.30 15.46
CA ALA A 51 8.97 1.30 16.00
C ALA A 51 9.51 2.29 14.94
N GLY A 52 9.14 2.15 13.67
CA GLY A 52 9.66 2.94 12.54
C GLY A 52 11.14 2.72 12.18
N LYS A 53 11.96 2.19 13.10
CA LYS A 53 13.43 2.04 12.95
C LYS A 53 13.90 0.77 12.23
N GLY A 54 12.99 -0.17 11.96
CA GLY A 54 13.29 -1.42 11.27
C GLY A 54 14.17 -2.43 12.01
N ASN A 55 14.50 -2.19 13.28
CA ASN A 55 15.46 -3.00 14.06
C ASN A 55 14.87 -3.60 15.35
N CYS A 56 13.54 -3.83 15.40
CA CYS A 56 12.90 -4.44 16.56
C CYS A 56 13.51 -5.81 16.90
N VAL A 57 13.72 -6.08 18.18
CA VAL A 57 14.24 -7.36 18.65
C VAL A 57 13.23 -8.48 18.39
N ILE A 58 13.67 -9.53 17.69
CA ILE A 58 12.86 -10.71 17.38
C ILE A 58 13.38 -11.89 18.20
N ASP A 59 12.66 -12.21 19.26
CA ASP A 59 12.87 -13.37 20.12
C ASP A 59 11.57 -14.17 20.29
N LYS A 60 11.59 -15.29 21.01
CA LYS A 60 10.41 -16.14 21.21
C LYS A 60 9.20 -15.38 21.78
N ALA A 61 9.42 -14.46 22.72
CA ALA A 61 8.36 -13.74 23.42
C ALA A 61 7.79 -12.60 22.57
N ARG A 62 8.64 -11.91 21.81
CA ARG A 62 8.31 -10.65 21.12
C ARG A 62 8.25 -10.75 19.60
N ARG A 63 8.47 -11.93 19.02
CA ARG A 63 8.38 -12.15 17.55
C ARG A 63 7.05 -11.74 16.92
N ASN A 64 5.96 -11.67 17.69
CA ASN A 64 4.66 -11.24 17.17
C ASN A 64 4.45 -9.71 17.25
N TRP A 65 5.27 -8.99 18.02
CA TRP A 65 5.10 -7.54 18.18
C TRP A 65 5.41 -6.78 16.91
N CYS A 66 6.44 -7.14 16.16
CA CYS A 66 6.75 -6.45 14.90
C CYS A 66 6.79 -7.44 13.73
N PRO A 67 5.67 -7.66 13.02
CA PRO A 67 5.59 -8.51 11.85
C PRO A 67 6.59 -8.11 10.76
N TYR A 68 6.85 -6.80 10.58
CA TYR A 68 7.84 -6.30 9.64
C TYR A 68 9.25 -6.81 9.96
N CYS A 69 9.79 -6.52 11.15
CA CYS A 69 11.13 -6.94 11.53
C CYS A 69 11.26 -8.46 11.57
N ARG A 70 10.18 -9.17 11.92
CA ARG A 70 10.14 -10.63 11.86
C ARG A 70 10.28 -11.15 10.44
N LEU A 71 9.55 -10.58 9.48
CA LEU A 71 9.61 -10.99 8.08
C LEU A 71 10.96 -10.65 7.45
N GLN A 72 11.49 -9.46 7.72
CA GLN A 72 12.84 -9.09 7.31
C GLN A 72 13.88 -10.09 7.82
N ARG A 73 13.79 -10.48 9.10
CA ARG A 73 14.71 -11.48 9.68
C ARG A 73 14.53 -12.88 9.09
N CYS A 74 13.34 -13.25 8.61
CA CYS A 74 13.16 -14.48 7.83
C CYS A 74 13.95 -14.43 6.52
N PHE A 75 13.90 -13.31 5.80
CA PHE A 75 14.67 -13.12 4.56
C PHE A 75 16.18 -13.09 4.83
N SER A 76 16.63 -12.33 5.83
CA SER A 76 18.05 -12.26 6.22
C SER A 76 18.61 -13.62 6.66
N ALA A 77 17.76 -14.49 7.23
CA ALA A 77 18.15 -15.85 7.58
C ALA A 77 18.24 -16.79 6.36
N GLY A 78 17.83 -16.35 5.17
CA GLY A 78 17.91 -17.09 3.92
C GLY A 78 16.67 -17.93 3.59
N MET A 79 15.49 -17.60 4.15
CA MET A 79 14.28 -18.38 3.86
C MET A 79 13.87 -18.24 2.39
N ASN A 80 13.72 -19.36 1.70
CA ASN A 80 13.48 -19.40 0.26
C ASN A 80 11.99 -19.19 -0.09
N VAL A 81 11.69 -18.05 -0.71
CA VAL A 81 10.36 -17.68 -1.22
C VAL A 81 9.86 -18.66 -2.29
N ALA A 82 10.73 -19.10 -3.19
CA ALA A 82 10.36 -20.01 -4.28
C ALA A 82 9.96 -21.42 -3.79
N ALA A 83 10.32 -21.78 -2.55
CA ALA A 83 9.87 -23.03 -1.93
C ALA A 83 8.45 -22.92 -1.35
N VAL A 84 7.84 -21.74 -1.34
CA VAL A 84 6.43 -21.53 -0.96
C VAL A 84 5.54 -21.85 -2.17
N GLN A 85 4.99 -23.06 -2.17
CA GLN A 85 4.02 -23.47 -3.20
C GLN A 85 2.70 -22.68 -3.07
N GLU A 86 2.09 -22.36 -4.22
CA GLU A 86 0.71 -21.87 -4.36
C GLU A 86 -0.28 -22.82 -3.66
N GLU A 87 -1.46 -22.31 -3.27
CA GLU A 87 -2.46 -23.12 -2.57
C GLU A 87 -2.76 -24.41 -3.35
N ARG A 88 -2.73 -25.55 -2.64
CA ARG A 88 -3.37 -26.75 -3.17
C ARG A 88 -4.86 -26.41 -3.20
N GLY A 89 -5.43 -26.30 -4.39
CA GLY A 89 -6.88 -26.11 -4.56
C GLY A 89 -7.67 -27.11 -3.71
N PRO A 90 -8.96 -26.83 -3.43
CA PRO A 90 -9.78 -27.68 -2.57
C PRO A 90 -9.60 -29.14 -2.97
N ARG A 91 -9.27 -30.01 -1.99
CA ARG A 91 -9.11 -31.44 -2.27
C ARG A 91 -10.40 -31.93 -2.91
N ARG A 92 -10.37 -32.24 -4.21
CA ARG A 92 -11.48 -32.93 -4.87
C ARG A 92 -11.73 -34.23 -4.09
N PRO A 93 -12.97 -34.52 -3.64
CA PRO A 93 -13.26 -35.80 -3.04
C PRO A 93 -12.96 -36.90 -4.06
N LYS A 94 -12.19 -37.91 -3.64
CA LYS A 94 -11.82 -39.09 -4.43
C LYS A 94 -13.09 -39.72 -5.02
N LYS A 95 -13.26 -39.65 -6.34
CA LYS A 95 -14.08 -40.62 -7.07
C LYS A 95 -13.18 -41.76 -7.52
N LEU A 96 -13.60 -42.96 -7.15
CA LEU A 96 -12.97 -44.24 -7.44
C LEU A 96 -13.14 -44.60 -8.94
N THR A 97 -12.14 -45.33 -9.45
CA THR A 97 -12.14 -46.27 -10.60
C THR A 97 -12.18 -45.76 -12.04
N GLY A 98 -11.29 -46.32 -12.87
CA GLY A 98 -11.38 -46.33 -14.34
C GLY A 98 -10.02 -46.35 -15.06
N ASN A 99 -9.74 -47.40 -15.82
CA ASN A 99 -8.44 -47.82 -16.39
C ASN A 99 -8.16 -47.30 -17.82
N LEU A 100 -6.86 -47.13 -18.16
CA LEU A 100 -6.18 -47.16 -19.49
C LEU A 100 -6.38 -46.00 -20.51
N PRO A 101 -5.48 -45.82 -21.52
CA PRO A 101 -4.04 -45.57 -21.43
C PRO A 101 -3.56 -44.37 -22.30
N SER A 102 -2.30 -44.01 -22.09
CA SER A 102 -1.40 -43.08 -22.80
C SER A 102 -1.70 -42.67 -24.24
N GLU A 103 -1.67 -41.35 -24.52
CA GLU A 103 -1.23 -40.85 -25.83
C GLU A 103 -0.45 -39.52 -25.76
N LYS A 104 0.61 -39.49 -26.56
CA LYS A 104 1.66 -38.46 -26.68
C LYS A 104 1.15 -37.23 -27.43
N ARG A 105 1.60 -36.03 -27.05
CA ARG A 105 2.28 -35.03 -27.93
C ARG A 105 2.54 -33.72 -27.16
N ARG A 106 3.83 -33.33 -27.06
CA ARG A 106 4.49 -32.22 -27.79
C ARG A 106 3.95 -30.84 -27.34
N ASN A 107 4.71 -29.95 -26.74
CA ASN A 107 6.00 -29.41 -27.19
C ASN A 107 6.65 -28.60 -26.07
N THR A 108 7.98 -28.72 -25.97
CA THR A 108 8.87 -27.83 -25.25
C THR A 108 8.82 -26.43 -25.86
N THR A 109 8.16 -25.48 -25.20
CA THR A 109 8.48 -24.06 -25.32
C THR A 109 9.35 -23.70 -24.13
N LYS A 110 10.66 -23.61 -24.36
CA LYS A 110 11.59 -22.94 -23.46
C LYS A 110 11.10 -21.49 -23.33
N ILE A 111 10.35 -21.18 -22.28
CA ILE A 111 10.10 -19.80 -21.91
C ILE A 111 11.38 -19.33 -21.22
N ASN A 112 12.02 -18.36 -21.86
CA ASN A 112 13.18 -17.63 -21.36
C ASN A 112 13.04 -17.38 -19.86
N HIS A 113 14.07 -17.77 -19.11
CA HIS A 113 14.39 -17.15 -17.82
C HIS A 113 14.56 -15.64 -18.05
N GLN A 114 13.48 -14.87 -17.97
CA GLN A 114 13.60 -13.46 -17.67
C GLN A 114 14.12 -13.37 -16.25
N GLN A 115 15.33 -12.83 -16.17
CA GLN A 115 16.07 -12.53 -14.97
C GLN A 115 15.14 -11.91 -13.92
N LEU A 116 15.12 -12.49 -12.72
CA LEU A 116 14.67 -11.73 -11.55
C LEU A 116 15.53 -10.45 -11.46
N PRO A 117 14.95 -9.30 -11.06
CA PRO A 117 15.72 -8.10 -10.87
C PRO A 117 16.86 -8.40 -9.88
N PRO A 118 18.09 -7.93 -10.16
CA PRO A 118 19.21 -8.13 -9.25
C PRO A 118 18.85 -7.58 -7.87
N PHE A 119 19.24 -8.30 -6.81
CA PHE A 119 19.18 -7.78 -5.45
C PHE A 119 19.86 -6.41 -5.43
N PRO A 120 19.24 -5.37 -4.82
CA PRO A 120 19.84 -4.06 -4.73
C PRO A 120 21.15 -4.17 -3.94
N SER A 121 22.26 -3.95 -4.62
CA SER A 121 23.63 -4.17 -4.18
C SER A 121 24.23 -2.95 -3.49
N SER A 122 23.47 -1.85 -3.37
CA SER A 122 23.92 -0.61 -2.73
C SER A 122 22.99 -0.11 -1.59
N PRO A 123 23.53 0.58 -0.56
CA PRO A 123 22.74 1.22 0.49
C PRO A 123 21.70 2.23 -0.03
N LEU A 124 21.97 2.85 -1.18
CA LEU A 124 21.10 3.84 -1.82
C LEU A 124 19.82 3.21 -2.39
N GLU A 125 19.93 2.03 -3.01
CA GLU A 125 18.76 1.30 -3.54
C GLU A 125 17.84 0.79 -2.42
N GLN A 126 18.40 0.45 -1.25
CA GLN A 126 17.62 0.09 -0.06
C GLN A 126 16.83 1.29 0.49
N GLN A 127 17.43 2.47 0.50
CA GLN A 127 16.78 3.71 0.92
C GLN A 127 15.66 4.12 -0.05
N ILE A 128 15.90 4.01 -1.36
CA ILE A 128 14.87 4.26 -2.40
C ILE A 128 13.69 3.29 -2.23
N THR A 129 13.98 2.01 -1.94
CA THR A 129 12.95 0.99 -1.67
C THR A 129 12.13 1.33 -0.43
N LEU A 130 12.76 1.81 0.65
CA LEU A 130 12.07 2.24 1.86
C LEU A 130 11.21 3.50 1.62
N HIS A 131 11.74 4.50 0.91
CA HIS A 131 10.99 5.71 0.56
C HIS A 131 9.74 5.35 -0.26
N TYR A 132 9.89 4.49 -1.26
CA TYR A 132 8.77 3.98 -2.04
C TYR A 132 7.71 3.28 -1.17
N GLN A 133 8.13 2.40 -0.24
CA GLN A 133 7.21 1.74 0.68
C GLN A 133 6.43 2.73 1.57
N ILE A 134 7.10 3.77 2.07
CA ILE A 134 6.45 4.82 2.86
C ILE A 134 5.44 5.56 2.00
N MET A 135 5.79 5.94 0.77
CA MET A 135 4.85 6.60 -0.15
C MET A 135 3.64 5.71 -0.49
N VAL A 136 3.81 4.40 -0.60
CA VAL A 136 2.69 3.46 -0.79
C VAL A 136 1.75 3.45 0.43
N GLN A 137 2.29 3.37 1.65
CA GLN A 137 1.46 3.37 2.87
C GLN A 137 0.68 4.66 3.04
N ILE A 138 1.36 5.77 2.74
CA ILE A 138 0.75 7.08 2.64
C ILE A 138 -0.40 7.07 1.63
N LEU A 139 -0.17 6.54 0.42
CA LEU A 139 -1.18 6.54 -0.64
C LEU A 139 -2.41 5.73 -0.21
N ILE A 140 -2.19 4.59 0.43
CA ILE A 140 -3.26 3.77 1.01
C ILE A 140 -4.06 4.59 2.04
N ALA A 141 -3.38 5.31 2.94
CA ALA A 141 -4.05 6.16 3.93
C ALA A 141 -4.85 7.29 3.27
N CYS A 142 -4.28 7.95 2.24
CA CYS A 142 -4.97 8.97 1.46
C CYS A 142 -6.23 8.44 0.78
N ILE A 143 -6.16 7.28 0.12
CA ILE A 143 -7.33 6.67 -0.54
C ILE A 143 -8.41 6.29 0.48
N LYS A 144 -8.03 5.73 1.64
CA LYS A 144 -8.98 5.44 2.71
C LYS A 144 -9.67 6.70 3.22
N GLN A 145 -8.89 7.75 3.47
CA GLN A 145 -9.44 9.02 3.95
C GLN A 145 -10.36 9.66 2.93
N ALA A 146 -9.99 9.66 1.65
CA ALA A 146 -10.84 10.17 0.57
C ALA A 146 -12.18 9.43 0.51
N ARG A 147 -12.19 8.10 0.68
CA ARG A 147 -13.44 7.30 0.77
C ARG A 147 -14.31 7.63 1.98
N CYS A 148 -13.70 8.12 3.06
CA CYS A 148 -14.39 8.55 4.27
C CYS A 148 -14.73 10.05 4.29
N ASN A 149 -14.44 10.79 3.22
CA ASN A 149 -14.82 12.19 3.09
C ASN A 149 -16.35 12.34 3.23
N GLU A 150 -16.77 13.40 3.94
CA GLU A 150 -18.13 13.60 4.44
C GLU A 150 -19.19 13.50 3.34
N ASP A 151 -18.98 14.16 2.20
CA ASP A 151 -19.92 14.13 1.09
C ASP A 151 -19.64 12.96 0.13
N PHE A 152 -18.36 12.68 -0.14
CA PHE A 152 -17.96 11.68 -1.14
C PHE A 152 -18.36 10.24 -0.77
N ARG A 153 -18.39 9.91 0.52
CA ARG A 153 -18.74 8.56 1.01
C ARG A 153 -20.14 8.11 0.62
N HIS A 154 -21.03 9.06 0.29
CA HIS A 154 -22.43 8.81 -0.04
C HIS A 154 -22.65 8.51 -1.53
N LEU A 155 -21.64 8.74 -2.37
CA LEU A 155 -21.70 8.42 -3.79
C LEU A 155 -21.65 6.90 -4.02
N ASP A 156 -22.10 6.45 -5.20
CA ASP A 156 -21.99 5.04 -5.56
C ASP A 156 -20.54 4.54 -5.53
N SER A 157 -20.34 3.31 -5.06
CA SER A 157 -19.00 2.74 -4.85
C SER A 157 -18.20 2.55 -6.14
N HIS A 158 -18.87 2.33 -7.28
CA HIS A 158 -18.25 2.26 -8.59
C HIS A 158 -17.81 3.66 -9.02
N LEU A 159 -18.70 4.66 -8.91
CA LEU A 159 -18.37 6.06 -9.19
C LEU A 159 -17.18 6.56 -8.35
N GLN A 160 -17.20 6.30 -7.04
CA GLN A 160 -16.08 6.64 -6.15
C GLN A 160 -14.76 6.07 -6.66
N SER A 161 -14.78 4.83 -7.14
CA SER A 161 -13.56 4.14 -7.59
C SER A 161 -13.08 4.72 -8.92
N SER A 162 -13.99 5.00 -9.87
CA SER A 162 -13.67 5.67 -11.13
C SER A 162 -13.05 7.05 -10.90
N ILE A 163 -13.61 7.84 -9.99
CA ILE A 163 -13.06 9.15 -9.60
C ILE A 163 -11.66 8.98 -9.02
N LEU A 164 -11.48 8.10 -8.02
CA LEU A 164 -10.20 7.90 -7.35
C LEU A 164 -9.09 7.43 -8.30
N GLN A 165 -9.40 6.67 -9.37
CA GLN A 165 -8.41 6.29 -10.39
C GLN A 165 -7.78 7.50 -11.09
N VAL A 166 -8.51 8.62 -11.17
CA VAL A 166 -8.06 9.84 -11.85
C VAL A 166 -7.41 10.82 -10.87
N VAL A 167 -8.05 11.05 -9.72
CA VAL A 167 -7.73 12.18 -8.83
C VAL A 167 -6.82 11.86 -7.66
N TRP A 168 -6.49 10.58 -7.44
CA TRP A 168 -5.60 10.19 -6.33
C TRP A 168 -4.26 10.96 -6.28
N PRO A 169 -3.60 11.37 -7.38
CA PRO A 169 -2.34 12.08 -7.28
C PRO A 169 -2.53 13.48 -6.69
N GLU A 170 -3.65 14.15 -7.04
CA GLU A 170 -3.99 15.46 -6.50
C GLU A 170 -4.29 15.35 -5.00
N CYS A 171 -5.05 14.33 -4.58
CA CYS A 171 -5.31 14.05 -3.16
C CYS A 171 -4.01 13.74 -2.40
N PHE A 172 -3.13 12.95 -3.01
CA PHE A 172 -1.82 12.61 -2.43
C PHE A 172 -0.96 13.85 -2.21
N ILE A 173 -0.84 14.72 -3.21
CA ILE A 173 -0.04 15.95 -3.11
C ILE A 173 -0.64 16.91 -2.07
N LEU A 174 -1.98 17.09 -2.10
CA LEU A 174 -2.69 17.92 -1.13
C LEU A 174 -2.36 17.50 0.31
N ARG A 175 -2.42 16.20 0.60
CA ARG A 175 -2.11 15.66 1.93
C ARG A 175 -0.62 15.69 2.26
N ALA A 176 0.25 15.40 1.28
CA ALA A 176 1.70 15.47 1.44
C ALA A 176 2.18 16.88 1.81
N SER A 177 1.51 17.93 1.31
CA SER A 177 1.84 19.33 1.65
C SER A 177 1.66 19.69 3.13
N HIS A 178 0.90 18.89 3.87
CA HIS A 178 0.55 19.14 5.27
C HIS A 178 1.08 18.07 6.25
N TRP A 179 1.79 17.04 5.81
CA TRP A 179 2.30 16.06 6.78
C TRP A 179 3.37 16.63 7.71
N SER A 180 3.18 16.35 8.99
CA SER A 180 4.05 16.77 10.10
C SER A 180 5.27 15.87 10.31
N ILE A 181 5.41 14.79 9.53
CA ILE A 181 6.47 13.79 9.68
C ILE A 181 7.44 13.91 8.51
N ASP A 182 8.72 13.65 8.79
CA ASP A 182 9.96 13.71 8.01
C ASP A 182 9.94 13.08 6.59
N ILE A 183 8.94 13.42 5.77
CA ILE A 183 8.82 13.04 4.36
C ILE A 183 9.64 13.96 3.45
N ARG A 184 10.34 14.97 4.00
CA ARG A 184 11.16 15.88 3.20
C ARG A 184 12.20 15.12 2.38
N SER A 185 12.85 14.12 2.97
CA SER A 185 13.80 13.25 2.25
C SER A 185 13.15 12.43 1.13
N ILE A 186 11.87 12.06 1.28
CA ILE A 186 11.07 11.33 0.30
C ILE A 186 10.61 12.27 -0.83
N ILE A 187 10.14 13.46 -0.47
CA ILE A 187 9.80 14.55 -1.39
C ILE A 187 11.03 14.91 -2.22
N GLU A 188 12.19 15.12 -1.59
CA GLU A 188 13.46 15.44 -2.26
C GLU A 188 13.92 14.34 -3.21
N SER A 189 13.59 13.08 -2.93
CA SER A 189 13.89 11.94 -3.81
C SER A 189 13.01 11.91 -5.07
N CYS A 190 11.88 12.63 -5.09
CA CYS A 190 10.95 12.68 -6.22
C CYS A 190 10.77 14.14 -6.67
N HIS A 191 11.53 14.54 -7.70
CA HIS A 191 11.51 15.91 -8.23
C HIS A 191 10.09 16.46 -8.46
N ASP A 192 9.22 15.67 -9.11
CA ASP A 192 7.84 16.09 -9.40
C ASP A 192 7.03 16.32 -8.13
N LEU A 193 7.19 15.48 -7.11
CA LEU A 193 6.53 15.66 -5.82
C LEU A 193 7.07 16.87 -5.07
N LYS A 194 8.38 17.12 -5.13
CA LYS A 194 9.01 18.31 -4.56
C LYS A 194 8.46 19.59 -5.16
N VAL A 195 8.48 19.70 -6.48
CA VAL A 195 7.96 20.88 -7.17
C VAL A 195 6.48 21.08 -6.87
N ALA A 196 5.68 20.00 -6.82
CA ALA A 196 4.26 20.08 -6.50
C ALA A 196 4.01 20.60 -5.08
N VAL A 197 4.70 20.04 -4.08
CA VAL A 197 4.55 20.41 -2.67
C VAL A 197 5.04 21.84 -2.43
N ASP A 198 6.19 22.22 -2.99
CA ASP A 198 6.74 23.57 -2.87
C ASP A 198 5.82 24.61 -3.54
N SER A 199 5.21 24.26 -4.68
CA SER A 199 4.23 25.11 -5.36
C SER A 199 2.90 25.21 -4.61
N PHE A 200 2.54 24.17 -3.85
CA PHE A 200 1.36 24.11 -2.98
C PHE A 200 1.68 24.53 -1.53
N ASN A 201 2.57 25.50 -1.32
CA ASN A 201 2.93 25.99 0.02
C ASN A 201 1.91 27.00 0.59
N VAL A 202 0.62 26.66 0.51
CA VAL A 202 -0.48 27.54 0.93
C VAL A 202 -0.74 27.43 2.44
N LYS A 203 -0.08 26.48 3.13
CA LYS A 203 -0.26 26.20 4.57
C LYS A 203 -1.73 26.14 4.95
N ALA A 204 -2.49 25.32 4.23
CA ALA A 204 -3.91 25.12 4.49
C ALA A 204 -4.11 24.45 5.85
N ASP A 205 -5.07 24.93 6.64
CA ASP A 205 -5.47 24.23 7.85
C ASP A 205 -6.35 23.00 7.54
N LEU A 206 -6.74 22.24 8.58
CA LEU A 206 -7.49 21.00 8.39
C LEU A 206 -8.87 21.22 7.74
N VAL A 207 -9.52 22.35 8.00
CA VAL A 207 -10.84 22.67 7.40
C VAL A 207 -10.67 23.01 5.93
N GLU A 208 -9.72 23.88 5.62
CA GLU A 208 -9.36 24.24 4.24
C GLU A 208 -8.96 22.98 3.45
N LEU A 209 -8.13 22.10 4.02
CA LEU A 209 -7.71 20.85 3.38
C LEU A 209 -8.87 19.90 3.08
N ASN A 210 -9.80 19.72 4.02
CA ASN A 210 -10.95 18.84 3.81
C ASN A 210 -11.88 19.38 2.71
N LEU A 211 -12.12 20.70 2.70
CA LEU A 211 -12.93 21.33 1.66
C LEU A 211 -12.25 21.27 0.28
N LEU A 212 -10.93 21.50 0.22
CA LEU A 212 -10.16 21.35 -1.01
C LEU A 212 -10.15 19.89 -1.51
N GLU A 213 -10.08 18.91 -0.61
CA GLU A 213 -10.20 17.50 -0.95
C GLU A 213 -11.58 17.19 -1.55
N THR A 214 -12.67 17.70 -0.96
CA THR A 214 -14.02 17.58 -1.54
C THR A 214 -14.09 18.17 -2.95
N LEU A 215 -13.46 19.31 -3.20
CA LEU A 215 -13.39 19.93 -4.54
C LEU A 215 -12.53 19.15 -5.56
N ILE A 216 -11.59 18.33 -5.09
CA ILE A 216 -10.86 17.40 -5.96
C ILE A 216 -11.74 16.20 -6.29
N LEU A 217 -12.41 15.63 -5.28
CA LEU A 217 -13.18 14.40 -5.42
C LEU A 217 -14.50 14.61 -6.20
N CYS A 218 -15.17 15.73 -6.00
CA CYS A 218 -16.57 15.88 -6.42
C CYS A 218 -16.75 16.73 -7.69
N ARG A 219 -15.80 16.72 -8.63
CA ARG A 219 -15.93 17.50 -9.88
C ARG A 219 -16.94 16.87 -10.81
N ARG A 220 -17.83 17.70 -11.38
CA ARG A 220 -18.86 17.27 -12.33
C ARG A 220 -18.31 16.57 -13.58
N GLU A 221 -17.06 16.81 -13.96
CA GLU A 221 -16.42 16.22 -15.14
C GLU A 221 -16.20 14.70 -15.05
N PHE A 222 -16.37 14.11 -13.86
CA PHE A 222 -16.25 12.66 -13.66
C PHE A 222 -17.58 11.92 -13.73
N SER A 223 -18.70 12.61 -13.89
CA SER A 223 -20.01 11.96 -14.00
C SER A 223 -20.14 11.18 -15.31
N THR A 224 -20.95 10.12 -15.26
CA THR A 224 -21.33 9.33 -16.44
C THR A 224 -22.76 9.57 -16.88
N ASN A 225 -23.59 10.12 -15.99
CA ASN A 225 -24.99 10.40 -16.22
C ASN A 225 -25.42 11.74 -15.58
N ASN A 226 -26.63 12.20 -15.91
CA ASN A 226 -27.10 13.51 -15.47
C ASN A 226 -27.37 13.60 -13.95
N GLU A 227 -27.77 12.49 -13.31
CA GLU A 227 -28.02 12.47 -11.86
C GLU A 227 -26.70 12.65 -11.09
N GLU A 228 -25.66 11.92 -11.48
CA GLU A 228 -24.30 12.07 -10.94
C GLU A 228 -23.76 13.48 -11.15
N THR A 229 -23.98 14.07 -12.34
CA THR A 229 -23.58 15.46 -12.62
C THR A 229 -24.18 16.42 -11.60
N LEU A 230 -25.50 16.35 -11.38
CA LEU A 230 -26.21 17.22 -10.45
C LEU A 230 -25.75 17.00 -9.00
N GLN A 231 -25.51 15.75 -8.60
CA GLN A 231 -25.00 15.43 -7.26
C GLN A 231 -23.58 15.99 -7.04
N LEU A 232 -22.67 15.75 -7.98
CA LEU A 232 -21.28 16.23 -7.89
C LEU A 232 -21.19 17.76 -7.91
N GLU A 233 -21.97 18.41 -8.78
CA GLU A 233 -22.05 19.88 -8.86
C GLU A 233 -22.61 20.47 -7.55
N LEU A 234 -23.69 19.90 -6.99
CA LEU A 234 -24.24 20.33 -5.71
C LEU A 234 -23.24 20.22 -4.55
N ILE A 235 -22.49 19.11 -4.47
CA ILE A 235 -21.47 18.91 -3.44
C ILE A 235 -20.33 19.93 -3.61
N SER A 236 -19.85 20.10 -4.84
CA SER A 236 -18.79 21.07 -5.15
C SER A 236 -19.20 22.51 -4.82
N ASP A 237 -20.43 22.92 -5.16
CA ASP A 237 -20.95 24.26 -4.88
C ASP A 237 -21.03 24.51 -3.37
N ARG A 238 -21.49 23.51 -2.60
CA ARG A 238 -21.51 23.59 -1.13
C ARG A 238 -20.11 23.73 -0.56
N ALA A 239 -19.15 22.95 -1.04
CA ALA A 239 -17.76 23.02 -0.60
C ALA A 239 -17.11 24.38 -0.94
N LEU A 240 -17.36 24.92 -2.15
CA LEU A 240 -16.91 26.27 -2.54
C LEU A 240 -17.48 27.34 -1.63
N LEU A 241 -18.78 27.30 -1.36
CA LEU A 241 -19.45 28.26 -0.49
C LEU A 241 -18.92 28.17 0.95
N ALA A 242 -18.75 26.96 1.47
CA ALA A 242 -18.18 26.72 2.79
C ALA A 242 -16.75 27.24 2.90
N LEU A 243 -15.91 27.00 1.88
CA LEU A 243 -14.54 27.49 1.84
C LEU A 243 -14.49 29.02 1.78
N GLY A 244 -15.35 29.64 0.96
CA GLY A 244 -15.49 31.09 0.90
C GLY A 244 -15.84 31.67 2.28
N ARG A 245 -16.91 31.16 2.91
CA ARG A 245 -17.33 31.60 4.25
C ARG A 245 -16.23 31.45 5.30
N TYR A 246 -15.59 30.28 5.34
CA TYR A 246 -14.54 29.97 6.31
C TYR A 246 -13.34 30.93 6.18
N THR A 247 -12.86 31.14 4.96
CA THR A 247 -11.68 31.99 4.69
C THR A 247 -11.93 33.47 4.98
N ILE A 248 -13.11 34.00 4.63
CA ILE A 248 -13.51 35.37 4.98
C ILE A 248 -13.63 35.52 6.49
N GLN A 249 -14.25 34.56 7.17
CA GLN A 249 -14.44 34.64 8.62
C GLN A 249 -13.09 34.61 9.37
N LYS A 250 -12.12 33.86 8.84
CA LYS A 250 -10.80 33.70 9.45
C LYS A 250 -9.87 34.90 9.21
N GLU A 251 -9.78 35.41 7.98
CA GLU A 251 -8.79 36.44 7.61
C GLU A 251 -9.41 37.80 7.18
N GLY A 252 -10.74 37.88 7.06
CA GLY A 252 -11.45 39.09 6.62
C GLY A 252 -11.26 39.45 5.14
N GLN A 253 -10.56 38.60 4.36
CA GLN A 253 -10.16 38.91 2.98
C GLN A 253 -10.42 37.73 2.04
N TRP A 254 -11.04 38.02 0.89
CA TRP A 254 -11.28 37.05 -0.19
C TRP A 254 -10.00 36.55 -0.88
N GLN A 255 -8.85 37.17 -0.61
CA GLN A 255 -7.57 36.79 -1.20
C GLN A 255 -7.16 35.36 -0.81
N ARG A 256 -7.46 34.93 0.42
CA ARG A 256 -7.17 33.57 0.88
C ARG A 256 -7.95 32.53 0.08
N PHE A 257 -9.25 32.76 -0.10
CA PHE A 257 -10.12 31.95 -0.95
C PHE A 257 -9.55 31.82 -2.37
N GLY A 258 -9.25 32.95 -3.02
CA GLY A 258 -8.70 32.95 -4.38
C GLY A 258 -7.37 32.20 -4.50
N LYS A 259 -6.45 32.39 -3.55
CA LYS A 259 -5.16 31.67 -3.51
C LYS A 259 -5.36 30.15 -3.42
N LEU A 260 -6.25 29.69 -2.54
CA LEU A 260 -6.52 28.26 -2.36
C LEU A 260 -7.06 27.62 -3.64
N ILE A 261 -8.03 28.27 -4.32
CA ILE A 261 -8.62 27.76 -5.57
C ILE A 261 -7.59 27.72 -6.73
N ILE A 262 -6.77 28.77 -6.88
CA ILE A 262 -5.74 28.82 -7.92
C ILE A 262 -4.69 27.72 -7.68
N CYS A 263 -4.22 27.56 -6.44
CA CYS A 263 -3.26 26.52 -6.09
C CYS A 263 -3.83 25.11 -6.29
N LEU A 264 -5.11 24.89 -5.97
CA LEU A 264 -5.78 23.61 -6.19
C LEU A 264 -5.71 23.20 -7.66
N ARG A 265 -5.99 24.14 -8.59
CA ARG A 265 -5.92 23.86 -10.03
C ARG A 265 -4.49 23.55 -10.48
N GLY A 266 -3.51 24.16 -9.83
CA GLY A 266 -2.08 23.94 -10.06
C GLY A 266 -1.63 22.50 -9.81
N LEU A 267 -2.26 21.77 -8.89
CA LEU A 267 -1.88 20.39 -8.53
C LEU A 267 -1.93 19.44 -9.73
N ALA A 268 -2.89 19.62 -10.63
CA ALA A 268 -3.08 18.76 -11.80
C ALA A 268 -1.83 18.67 -12.71
N PHE A 269 -1.02 19.73 -12.75
CA PHE A 269 0.18 19.79 -13.60
C PHE A 269 1.32 18.89 -13.12
N TYR A 270 1.33 18.50 -11.84
CA TYR A 270 2.41 17.72 -11.24
C TYR A 270 2.08 16.24 -11.04
N THR A 271 0.98 15.77 -11.63
CA THR A 271 0.46 14.41 -11.37
C THR A 271 1.12 13.31 -12.19
N ASN A 272 1.76 13.64 -13.32
CA ASN A 272 2.27 12.66 -14.27
C ASN A 272 3.40 11.78 -13.72
N GLY A 273 4.33 12.36 -12.96
CA GLY A 273 5.42 11.63 -12.30
C GLY A 273 4.89 10.58 -11.33
N LEU A 274 3.96 10.97 -10.46
CA LEU A 274 3.30 10.07 -9.51
C LEU A 274 2.55 8.95 -10.23
N LYS A 275 1.79 9.28 -11.29
CA LYS A 275 1.07 8.27 -12.10
C LYS A 275 2.01 7.21 -12.68
N SER A 276 3.24 7.57 -13.04
CA SER A 276 4.25 6.62 -13.51
C SER A 276 4.73 5.70 -12.37
N ILE A 277 5.04 6.27 -11.21
CA ILE A 277 5.58 5.57 -10.03
C ILE A 277 4.60 4.52 -9.47
N PHE A 278 3.30 4.82 -9.46
CA PHE A 278 2.27 3.97 -8.83
C PHE A 278 1.42 3.17 -9.82
N ARG A 279 1.73 3.22 -11.13
CA ARG A 279 0.90 2.64 -12.20
C ARG A 279 0.47 1.19 -11.96
N HIS A 280 1.37 0.37 -11.40
CA HIS A 280 1.15 -1.07 -11.24
C HIS A 280 0.39 -1.47 -9.98
N ILE A 281 0.22 -0.55 -9.02
CA ILE A 281 -0.34 -0.87 -7.69
C ILE A 281 -1.60 -0.06 -7.38
N ILE A 282 -1.83 1.06 -8.07
CA ILE A 282 -2.96 1.94 -7.76
C ILE A 282 -4.32 1.26 -7.92
N GLY A 283 -4.46 0.37 -8.92
CA GLY A 283 -5.69 -0.41 -9.13
C GLY A 283 -6.03 -1.25 -7.91
N ASP A 284 -5.06 -2.03 -7.43
CA ASP A 284 -5.21 -2.91 -6.28
C ASP A 284 -5.49 -2.10 -5.00
N ILE A 285 -4.81 -0.96 -4.80
CA ILE A 285 -5.02 -0.08 -3.64
C ILE A 285 -6.46 0.47 -3.60
N ILE A 286 -7.00 0.89 -4.74
CA ILE A 286 -8.35 1.47 -4.81
C ILE A 286 -9.42 0.39 -4.55
N GLU A 287 -9.21 -0.84 -5.03
CA GLU A 287 -10.10 -1.99 -4.77
C GLU A 287 -9.99 -2.51 -3.33
N GLU A 288 -8.79 -2.53 -2.73
CA GLU A 288 -8.61 -2.89 -1.32
C GLU A 288 -9.29 -1.85 -0.40
N GLY A 289 -9.19 -0.57 -0.74
CA GLY A 289 -9.91 0.50 -0.04
C GLY A 289 -11.44 0.31 -0.06
N ARG A 290 -12.01 -0.18 -1.17
CA ARG A 290 -13.45 -0.49 -1.29
C ARG A 290 -13.86 -1.63 -0.34
N SER A 291 -13.01 -2.65 -0.22
CA SER A 291 -13.29 -3.82 0.63
C SER A 291 -13.31 -3.49 2.12
N LEU A 292 -12.45 -2.56 2.55
CA LEU A 292 -12.36 -2.11 3.95
C LEU A 292 -13.50 -1.18 4.35
N GLN A 293 -13.96 -0.30 3.47
CA GLN A 293 -15.13 0.56 3.70
C GLN A 293 -16.41 -0.28 3.93
N ARG A 294 -16.54 -1.42 3.26
CA ARG A 294 -17.63 -2.39 3.49
C ARG A 294 -17.52 -3.11 4.84
N ALA A 295 -16.31 -3.28 5.38
CA ALA A 295 -16.12 -3.92 6.68
C ALA A 295 -16.47 -2.96 7.84
N GLU A 296 -16.26 -1.65 7.69
CA GLU A 296 -16.58 -0.63 8.69
C GLU A 296 -18.07 -0.22 8.70
N THR A 297 -18.83 -0.51 7.63
CA THR A 297 -20.29 -0.24 7.56
C THR A 297 -21.15 -1.40 8.07
N VAL A 298 -20.55 -2.57 8.34
CA VAL A 298 -21.22 -3.79 8.80
C VAL A 298 -20.95 -4.06 10.30
N ALA A 299 -20.09 -3.26 10.94
CA ALA A 299 -19.81 -3.28 12.38
C ALA A 299 -20.54 -2.13 13.09
#